data_AF-A0A380FDZ2-F1
#
_entry.id   AF-A0A380FDZ2-F1
#
_cell.length_a   1.000
_cell.length_b   1.000
_cell.length_c   1.000
_cell.angle_alpha   90.00
_cell.angle_beta   90.00
_cell.angle_gamma   90.00
#
_symmetry.space_group_name_H-M   'P 1'
#
loop_
_entity.id
_entity.type
_entity.pdbx_description
1 polymer ?
#
loop_
_entity_poly.entity_id
_entity_poly.type
_entity_poly.pdbx_seq_one_letter_code
_entity_poly.pdbx_strand_id
1 'polypeptide(L)'
;MIGHVGFTVVVIILKKEDTMRITGISSKPPLLFTPLFPTYFFPTHSDRKDENTWINIHYVEQIKPLKDKKCKVIFVDDQTITVNISAHSMHHQYLNGIYYYYMMDRAARVATFDPDSPIDYTKPQLNIYEALAKYSLFEHK
;
A
#
# COMPACT_ATOMS: atom_id res chain seq x y z
N MET A 1 23.02 3.84 3.37
CA MET A 1 23.08 4.65 2.13
C MET A 1 21.79 4.44 1.38
N ILE A 2 21.05 5.53 1.13
CA ILE A 2 19.72 5.51 0.54
C ILE A 2 19.94 5.60 -0.98
N GLY A 3 19.79 4.47 -1.68
CA GLY A 3 19.89 4.43 -3.14
C GLY A 3 18.68 5.11 -3.76
N HIS A 4 18.92 6.14 -4.56
CA HIS A 4 17.91 6.79 -5.41
C HIS A 4 17.27 5.76 -6.36
N VAL A 5 16.04 5.36 -6.05
CA VAL A 5 15.03 4.93 -7.03
C VAL A 5 13.79 5.71 -6.63
N GLY A 6 13.04 6.26 -7.60
CA GLY A 6 11.83 7.03 -7.32
C GLY A 6 10.86 6.29 -6.40
N PHE A 7 9.85 6.99 -5.87
CA PHE A 7 8.81 6.54 -4.91
C PHE A 7 8.11 5.18 -5.20
N THR A 8 8.49 4.49 -6.25
CA THR A 8 8.03 3.19 -6.75
C THR A 8 8.53 2.01 -5.92
N VAL A 9 9.80 2.01 -5.49
CA VAL A 9 10.43 0.85 -4.81
C VAL A 9 11.28 1.28 -3.64
N VAL A 10 11.07 0.67 -2.48
CA VAL A 10 11.77 1.01 -1.22
C VAL A 10 12.07 -0.23 -0.38
N VAL A 11 13.04 -0.10 0.53
CA VAL A 11 13.32 -1.07 1.59
C VAL A 11 12.86 -0.47 2.91
N ILE A 12 11.88 -1.10 3.57
CA ILE A 12 11.26 -0.58 4.80
C ILE A 12 11.41 -1.59 5.94
N ILE A 13 11.73 -1.10 7.14
CA ILE A 13 11.62 -1.83 8.41
C ILE A 13 10.23 -1.50 9.01
N LEU A 14 9.38 -2.51 9.22
CA LEU A 14 7.93 -2.32 9.43
C LEU A 14 7.47 -2.30 10.89
N LYS A 15 6.34 -1.60 11.11
CA LYS A 15 5.35 -1.91 12.15
C LYS A 15 4.16 -2.66 11.50
N LYS A 16 4.10 -3.98 11.68
CA LYS A 16 3.12 -4.87 11.03
C LYS A 16 1.73 -4.89 11.69
N GLU A 17 1.67 -4.44 12.94
CA GLU A 17 0.51 -4.60 13.83
C GLU A 17 -0.72 -3.82 13.33
N ASP A 18 -0.50 -2.65 12.74
CA ASP A 18 -1.57 -1.78 12.27
C ASP A 18 -2.35 -2.41 11.10
N THR A 19 -1.65 -2.89 10.08
CA THR A 19 -2.29 -3.57 8.95
C THR A 19 -3.11 -4.77 9.39
N MET A 20 -2.59 -5.55 10.34
CA MET A 20 -3.32 -6.69 10.91
C MET A 20 -4.57 -6.25 11.67
N ARG A 21 -4.50 -5.19 12.49
CA ARG A 21 -5.66 -4.63 13.19
C ARG A 21 -6.75 -4.18 12.23
N ILE A 22 -6.38 -3.56 11.12
CA ILE A 22 -7.33 -2.97 10.16
C ILE A 22 -7.91 -4.00 9.19
N THR A 23 -7.11 -4.98 8.74
CA THR A 23 -7.47 -5.88 7.62
C THR A 23 -7.53 -7.35 8.00
N GLY A 24 -7.00 -7.75 9.15
CA GLY A 24 -6.77 -9.15 9.51
C GLY A 24 -5.59 -9.80 8.77
N ILE A 25 -4.90 -9.09 7.88
CA ILE A 25 -3.76 -9.64 7.11
C ILE A 25 -2.53 -9.74 8.03
N SER A 26 -2.11 -10.97 8.31
CA SER A 26 -0.96 -11.26 9.18
C SER A 26 0.30 -11.71 8.42
N SER A 27 0.12 -12.33 7.24
CA SER A 27 1.22 -12.79 6.41
C SER A 27 1.54 -11.76 5.33
N LYS A 28 2.78 -11.29 5.32
CA LYS A 28 3.28 -10.28 4.36
C LYS A 28 2.35 -9.05 4.28
N PRO A 29 2.06 -8.39 5.42
CA PRO A 29 1.11 -7.30 5.44
C PRO A 29 1.61 -6.13 4.57
N PRO A 30 0.74 -5.49 3.76
CA PRO A 30 1.04 -4.20 3.16
C PRO A 30 1.27 -3.13 4.23
N LEU A 31 1.79 -1.97 3.83
CA LEU A 31 2.14 -0.86 4.73
C LEU A 31 1.65 0.46 4.15
N LEU A 32 1.18 1.34 5.03
CA LEU A 32 0.99 2.76 4.76
C LEU A 32 2.27 3.49 5.19
N PHE A 33 2.98 4.09 4.24
CA PHE A 33 4.22 4.80 4.52
C PHE A 33 3.97 6.16 5.16
N THR A 34 3.02 6.93 4.64
CA THR A 34 2.56 8.18 5.24
C THR A 34 1.09 8.42 4.90
N PRO A 35 0.25 8.84 5.87
CA PRO A 35 -1.13 9.23 5.60
C PRO A 35 -1.26 10.63 4.98
N LEU A 36 -0.21 11.46 4.99
CA LEU A 36 -0.23 12.82 4.40
C LEU A 36 -0.39 12.78 2.87
N PHE A 37 0.34 11.88 2.23
CA PHE A 37 0.20 11.55 0.82
C PHE A 37 0.01 10.04 0.80
N PRO A 38 -1.23 9.53 0.74
CA PRO A 38 -1.53 8.13 1.04
C PRO A 38 -0.70 7.19 0.16
N THR A 39 0.45 6.77 0.68
CA THR A 39 1.48 6.04 -0.06
C THR A 39 1.53 4.64 0.49
N TYR A 40 0.94 3.69 -0.25
CA TYR A 40 0.81 2.32 0.21
C TYR A 40 1.78 1.42 -0.55
N PHE A 41 2.45 0.57 0.21
CA PHE A 41 3.36 -0.43 -0.33
C PHE A 41 2.88 -1.83 0.02
N PHE A 42 3.14 -2.78 -0.86
CA PHE A 42 3.00 -4.20 -0.58
C PHE A 42 4.34 -4.93 -0.74
N PRO A 43 4.62 -5.93 0.09
CA PRO A 43 5.87 -6.68 0.02
C PRO A 43 5.80 -7.78 -1.05
N THR A 44 6.93 -8.01 -1.72
CA THR A 44 7.09 -9.14 -2.64
C THR A 44 7.29 -10.47 -1.90
N HIS A 45 8.03 -10.45 -0.79
CA HIS A 45 8.40 -11.63 -0.01
C HIS A 45 8.04 -11.45 1.47
N SER A 46 8.38 -12.44 2.30
CA SER A 46 8.41 -12.21 3.75
C SER A 46 9.58 -11.29 4.07
N ASP A 47 9.43 -10.45 5.09
CA ASP A 47 10.48 -9.67 5.73
C ASP A 47 11.75 -10.46 6.10
N ARG A 48 11.66 -11.79 6.25
CA ARG A 48 12.82 -12.66 6.52
C ARG A 48 13.66 -12.99 5.29
N LYS A 49 13.24 -12.55 4.10
CA LYS A 49 13.95 -12.78 2.83
C LYS A 49 14.67 -11.52 2.42
N ASP A 50 15.96 -11.64 2.13
CA ASP A 50 16.79 -10.51 1.67
C ASP A 50 16.30 -9.96 0.31
N GLU A 51 15.66 -10.80 -0.49
CA GLU A 51 15.02 -10.43 -1.76
C GLU A 51 13.71 -9.63 -1.57
N ASN A 52 13.27 -9.39 -0.32
CA ASN A 52 12.05 -8.67 -0.06
C ASN A 52 12.16 -7.20 -0.48
N THR A 53 11.38 -6.87 -1.49
CA THR A 53 11.21 -5.52 -2.03
C THR A 53 9.79 -5.03 -1.77
N TRP A 54 9.63 -3.74 -1.50
CA TRP A 54 8.31 -3.09 -1.35
C TRP A 54 7.95 -2.32 -2.61
N ILE A 55 6.74 -2.53 -3.10
CA ILE A 55 6.24 -1.92 -4.33
C ILE A 55 5.06 -1.03 -3.99
N ASN A 56 5.08 0.22 -4.49
CA ASN A 56 3.97 1.14 -4.33
C ASN A 56 2.76 0.70 -5.17
N ILE A 57 1.58 0.57 -4.57
CA ILE A 57 0.37 0.10 -5.26
C ILE A 57 -0.04 1.00 -6.44
N HIS A 58 0.20 2.31 -6.35
CA HIS A 58 -0.32 3.27 -7.31
C HIS A 58 0.47 3.29 -8.62
N TYR A 59 1.71 2.79 -8.60
CA TYR A 59 2.58 2.79 -9.76
C TYR A 59 2.57 1.47 -10.53
N VAL A 60 1.92 0.41 -10.01
CA VAL A 60 1.82 -0.88 -10.71
C VAL A 60 0.84 -0.75 -11.88
N GLU A 61 1.34 -0.91 -13.10
CA GLU A 61 0.51 -0.95 -14.30
C GLU A 61 0.13 -2.39 -14.65
N GLN A 62 1.13 -3.29 -14.72
CA GLN A 62 0.92 -4.68 -15.13
C GLN A 62 1.84 -5.64 -14.36
N ILE A 63 1.33 -6.85 -14.08
CA ILE A 63 2.12 -7.98 -13.58
C ILE A 63 2.04 -9.09 -14.62
N LYS A 64 3.18 -9.46 -15.21
CA LYS A 64 3.26 -10.49 -16.25
C LYS A 64 3.98 -11.74 -15.74
N PRO A 65 3.46 -12.95 -15.98
CA PRO A 65 4.19 -14.18 -15.69
C PRO A 65 5.44 -14.28 -16.57
N LEU A 66 6.51 -14.81 -15.98
CA LEU A 66 7.71 -15.24 -16.68
C LEU A 66 7.92 -16.75 -16.45
N LYS A 67 8.93 -17.33 -17.11
CA LYS A 67 9.37 -18.71 -16.85
C LYS A 67 9.91 -18.86 -15.41
N ASP A 68 10.04 -20.10 -14.95
CA ASP A 68 10.71 -20.46 -13.69
C ASP A 68 10.12 -19.82 -12.43
N LYS A 69 8.78 -19.70 -12.37
CA LYS A 69 8.06 -19.10 -11.23
C LYS A 69 8.53 -17.67 -10.93
N LYS A 70 8.85 -16.89 -11.97
CA LYS A 70 9.16 -15.47 -11.87
C LYS A 70 8.02 -14.63 -12.44
N CYS A 71 8.02 -13.34 -12.14
CA CYS A 71 7.15 -12.37 -12.78
C CYS A 71 7.88 -11.07 -13.08
N LYS A 72 7.36 -10.33 -14.05
CA LYS A 72 7.77 -8.96 -14.36
C LYS A 72 6.67 -8.02 -13.87
N VAL A 73 7.04 -7.03 -13.06
CA VAL A 73 6.18 -5.90 -12.73
C VAL A 73 6.55 -4.76 -13.67
N ILE A 74 5.56 -4.17 -14.31
CA ILE A 74 5.67 -3.02 -15.20
C ILE A 74 4.98 -1.85 -14.49
N PHE A 75 5.68 -0.73 -14.39
CA PHE A 75 5.19 0.47 -13.76
C PHE A 75 4.63 1.45 -14.79
N VAL A 76 3.82 2.42 -14.33
CA VAL A 76 3.17 3.43 -15.19
C VAL A 76 4.14 4.33 -15.97
N ASP A 77 5.42 4.32 -15.63
CA ASP A 77 6.51 5.04 -16.31
C ASP A 77 7.38 4.11 -17.18
N ASP A 78 6.84 2.96 -17.57
CA ASP A 78 7.50 1.89 -18.34
C ASP A 78 8.71 1.22 -17.66
N GLN A 79 9.09 1.65 -16.46
CA GLN A 79 10.11 0.95 -15.69
C GLN A 79 9.63 -0.45 -15.32
N THR A 80 10.58 -1.39 -15.20
CA THR A 80 10.23 -2.78 -14.87
C THR A 80 11.17 -3.38 -13.84
N ILE A 81 10.64 -4.28 -13.03
CA ILE A 81 11.42 -5.16 -12.16
C ILE A 81 11.06 -6.63 -12.42
N THR A 82 12.04 -7.51 -12.30
CA THR A 82 11.81 -8.96 -12.30
C THR A 82 11.90 -9.48 -10.88
N VAL A 83 10.89 -10.22 -10.45
CA VAL A 83 10.80 -10.74 -9.08
C VAL A 83 10.73 -12.27 -9.11
N ASN A 84 11.49 -12.91 -8.23
CA ASN A 84 11.59 -14.37 -8.11
C ASN A 84 10.38 -15.01 -7.39
N ILE A 85 9.16 -14.58 -7.75
CA ILE A 85 7.90 -15.19 -7.30
C ILE A 85 6.93 -15.34 -8.46
N SER A 86 5.99 -16.28 -8.33
CA SER A 86 4.95 -16.46 -9.33
C SER A 86 4.09 -15.22 -9.50
N ALA A 87 3.61 -14.95 -10.72
CA ALA A 87 2.68 -13.84 -10.97
C ALA A 87 1.42 -13.96 -10.10
N HIS A 88 0.92 -15.18 -9.84
CA HIS A 88 -0.20 -15.40 -8.92
C HIS A 88 0.10 -14.91 -7.50
N SER A 89 1.25 -15.29 -6.95
CA SER A 89 1.67 -14.81 -5.63
C SER A 89 1.84 -13.29 -5.59
N MET A 90 2.40 -12.70 -6.66
CA MET A 90 2.56 -11.26 -6.78
C MET A 90 1.21 -10.53 -6.84
N HIS A 91 0.27 -11.01 -7.66
CA HIS A 91 -1.08 -10.46 -7.75
C HIS A 91 -1.80 -10.51 -6.40
N HIS A 92 -1.65 -11.61 -5.65
CA HIS A 92 -2.25 -11.68 -4.32
C HIS A 92 -1.69 -10.61 -3.37
N GLN A 93 -0.38 -10.38 -3.37
CA GLN A 93 0.22 -9.32 -2.54
C GLN A 93 -0.20 -7.92 -2.99
N TYR A 94 -0.29 -7.69 -4.30
CA TYR A 94 -0.82 -6.45 -4.85
C TYR A 94 -2.27 -6.20 -4.41
N LEU A 95 -3.15 -7.20 -4.53
CA LEU A 95 -4.55 -7.11 -4.10
C LEU A 95 -4.70 -6.90 -2.60
N ASN A 96 -3.83 -7.49 -1.77
CA ASN A 96 -3.78 -7.19 -0.34
C ASN A 96 -3.46 -5.72 -0.10
N GLY A 97 -2.52 -5.14 -0.85
CA GLY A 97 -2.21 -3.71 -0.83
C GLY A 97 -3.41 -2.83 -1.20
N ILE A 98 -4.12 -3.17 -2.28
CA ILE A 98 -5.34 -2.48 -2.71
C ILE A 98 -6.45 -2.58 -1.64
N TYR A 99 -6.62 -3.75 -1.04
CA TYR A 99 -7.59 -3.96 0.02
C TYR A 99 -7.28 -3.09 1.24
N TYR A 100 -6.02 -3.04 1.66
CA TYR A 100 -5.61 -2.20 2.77
C TYR A 100 -5.82 -0.71 2.49
N TYR A 101 -5.47 -0.25 1.29
CA TYR A 101 -5.77 1.11 0.82
C TYR A 101 -7.27 1.43 0.94
N TYR A 102 -8.12 0.57 0.40
CA TYR A 102 -9.57 0.75 0.46
C TYR A 102 -10.09 0.80 1.90
N MET A 103 -9.61 -0.10 2.77
CA MET A 103 -10.06 -0.16 4.17
C MET A 103 -9.65 1.11 4.95
N MET A 104 -8.44 1.62 4.73
CA MET A 104 -7.98 2.89 5.30
C MET A 104 -8.81 4.07 4.83
N ASP A 105 -9.05 4.12 3.54
CA ASP A 105 -9.82 5.19 2.91
C ASP A 105 -11.29 5.18 3.37
N ARG A 106 -11.89 3.99 3.47
CA ARG A 106 -13.22 3.79 4.06
C ARG A 106 -13.26 4.21 5.53
N ALA A 107 -12.30 3.79 6.34
CA ALA A 107 -12.26 4.13 7.76
C ALA A 107 -12.12 5.64 8.00
N ALA A 108 -11.23 6.30 7.24
CA ALA A 108 -11.07 7.74 7.28
C ALA A 108 -12.38 8.46 6.91
N ARG A 109 -13.03 8.07 5.81
CA ARG A 109 -14.33 8.65 5.42
C ARG A 109 -15.37 8.49 6.52
N VAL A 110 -15.54 7.29 7.07
CA VAL A 110 -16.51 7.04 8.16
C VAL A 110 -16.21 7.91 9.39
N ALA A 111 -14.94 8.14 9.72
CA ALA A 111 -14.55 8.96 10.87
C ALA A 111 -14.74 10.47 10.64
N THR A 112 -14.59 10.92 9.40
CA THR A 112 -14.70 12.35 9.04
C THR A 112 -16.08 12.79 8.59
N PHE A 113 -16.92 11.85 8.16
CA PHE A 113 -18.21 12.15 7.57
C PHE A 113 -19.32 12.13 8.63
N ASP A 114 -19.96 13.27 8.81
CA ASP A 114 -21.25 13.37 9.47
C ASP A 114 -22.34 13.00 8.45
N PRO A 115 -23.07 11.89 8.63
CA PRO A 115 -24.10 11.44 7.69
C PRO A 115 -25.22 12.46 7.47
N ASP A 116 -25.40 13.39 8.41
CA ASP A 116 -26.43 14.43 8.35
C ASP A 116 -25.94 15.74 7.70
N SER A 117 -24.64 15.86 7.42
CA SER A 117 -24.05 17.04 6.81
C SER A 117 -24.19 17.02 5.27
N PRO A 118 -24.59 18.14 4.63
CA PRO A 118 -24.70 18.21 3.18
C PRO A 118 -23.34 18.06 2.48
N ILE A 119 -23.35 17.40 1.31
CA ILE A 119 -22.14 17.19 0.49
C ILE A 119 -21.63 18.53 -0.02
N ASP A 120 -20.42 18.90 0.38
CA ASP A 120 -19.74 20.10 -0.08
C ASP A 120 -18.81 19.79 -1.25
N TYR A 121 -19.30 20.04 -2.47
CA TYR A 121 -18.57 19.83 -3.72
C TYR A 121 -17.40 20.81 -3.94
N THR A 122 -17.25 21.82 -3.09
CA THR A 122 -16.19 22.85 -3.22
C THR A 122 -14.93 22.52 -2.44
N LYS A 123 -14.97 21.52 -1.54
CA LYS A 123 -13.82 21.10 -0.77
C LYS A 123 -12.82 20.31 -1.62
N PRO A 124 -11.51 20.60 -1.52
CA PRO A 124 -10.49 19.77 -2.15
C PRO A 124 -10.50 18.36 -1.58
N GLN A 125 -10.26 17.36 -2.44
CA GLN A 125 -10.40 15.93 -2.15
C GLN A 125 -9.40 15.38 -1.11
N LEU A 126 -8.40 16.16 -0.71
CA LEU A 126 -7.46 15.78 0.34
C LEU A 126 -7.62 16.75 1.51
N ASN A 127 -8.42 16.34 2.48
CA ASN A 127 -8.73 17.17 3.64
C ASN A 127 -7.72 16.89 4.76
N ILE A 128 -7.19 17.93 5.42
CA ILE A 128 -6.35 17.77 6.62
C ILE A 128 -7.03 16.89 7.67
N TYR A 129 -8.37 16.93 7.75
CA TYR A 129 -9.15 16.05 8.62
C TYR A 129 -9.07 14.58 8.24
N GLU A 130 -8.97 14.23 6.95
CA GLU A 130 -8.76 12.84 6.52
C GLU A 130 -7.35 12.36 6.85
N ALA A 131 -6.34 13.23 6.73
CA ALA A 131 -4.99 12.89 7.15
C ALA A 131 -4.91 12.67 8.67
N LEU A 132 -5.52 13.56 9.46
CA LEU A 132 -5.63 13.43 10.91
C LEU A 132 -6.43 12.19 11.33
N ALA A 133 -7.54 11.91 10.66
CA ALA A 133 -8.34 10.70 10.90
C ALA A 133 -7.53 9.42 10.57
N LYS A 134 -6.74 9.43 9.49
CA LYS A 134 -5.83 8.31 9.19
C LYS A 134 -4.77 8.16 10.28
N TYR A 135 -4.19 9.24 10.79
CA TYR A 135 -3.27 9.19 11.93
C TYR A 135 -3.93 8.63 13.19
N SER A 136 -5.16 9.05 13.51
CA SER A 136 -5.87 8.59 14.72
C SER A 136 -6.17 7.09 14.70
N LEU A 137 -6.33 6.47 13.52
CA LEU A 137 -6.46 5.01 13.38
C LEU A 137 -5.24 4.24 13.90
N PHE A 138 -4.09 4.91 14.09
CA PHE A 138 -2.86 4.32 14.59
C PHE A 138 -2.55 4.65 16.07
N GLU A 139 -3.24 5.62 16.69
CA GLU A 139 -2.91 6.10 18.04
C GLU A 139 -3.65 5.41 19.19
N HIS A 140 -4.74 4.68 18.92
CA HIS A 140 -5.49 4.00 19.97
C HIS A 140 -4.76 2.74 20.50
N LYS A 141 -4.23 2.86 21.72
CA LYS A 141 -3.74 1.80 22.62
C LYS A 141 -4.76 1.51 23.72
#